data_AF-A0A8F1MAU9-F1
#
_entry.id   AF-A0A8F1MAU9-F1
#
_cell.length_a   1.000
_cell.length_b   1.000
_cell.length_c   1.000
_cell.angle_alpha   90.00
_cell.angle_beta   90.00
_cell.angle_gamma   90.00
#
_symmetry.space_group_name_H-M   'P 1'
#
loop_
_entity.id
_entity.type
_entity.pdbx_description
1 polymer ?
#
loop_
_entity_poly.entity_id
_entity_poly.type
_entity_poly.pdbx_seq_one_letter_code
_entity_poly.pdbx_strand_id
1 'polypeptide(L)' 'MIEIYSLELLAYEYPKLKIRTHVSSGTYIRTLAVDISEKLGTGAYCKNLRRTKIADYSIDQAKTLADFGITS' A
#
# COMPACT_ATOMS: atom_id res chain seq x y z
N MET A 1 16.20 -9.52 2.76
CA MET A 1 16.31 -8.83 1.46
C MET A 1 14.98 -8.16 1.16
N ILE A 2 15.00 -6.91 0.72
CA ILE A 2 13.78 -6.19 0.30
C ILE A 2 13.53 -6.53 -1.17
N GLU A 3 12.33 -6.98 -1.50
CA GLU A 3 11.95 -7.40 -2.85
C GLU A 3 10.53 -6.95 -3.18
N ILE A 4 10.32 -6.48 -4.40
CA ILE A 4 9.01 -6.13 -4.94
C ILE A 4 8.61 -7.24 -5.90
N TYR A 5 7.73 -8.14 -5.44
CA TYR A 5 7.24 -9.26 -6.23
C TYR A 5 6.29 -8.81 -7.35
N SER A 6 5.52 -7.74 -7.13
CA SER A 6 4.67 -7.15 -8.16
C SER A 6 4.40 -5.68 -7.89
N LEU A 7 4.24 -4.89 -8.96
CA LEU A 7 3.83 -3.49 -8.91
C LEU A 7 2.81 -3.22 -10.01
N GLU A 8 1.57 -2.94 -9.63
CA GLU A 8 0.43 -2.80 -10.54
C GLU A 8 -0.17 -1.38 -10.42
N LEU A 9 -0.38 -0.72 -11.56
CA LEU A 9 -1.09 0.55 -11.65
C LEU A 9 -2.59 0.29 -11.66
N LEU A 10 -3.31 0.78 -10.64
CA LEU A 10 -4.76 0.63 -10.55
C LEU A 10 -5.52 1.83 -11.09
N ALA A 11 -5.01 3.04 -10.86
CA ALA A 11 -5.60 4.28 -11.35
C ALA A 11 -4.56 5.41 -11.33
N TYR A 12 -4.70 6.34 -12.26
CA TYR A 12 -3.91 7.56 -12.29
C TYR A 12 -4.77 8.75 -12.74
N GLU A 13 -4.81 9.78 -11.90
CA GLU A 13 -5.47 11.05 -12.16
C GLU A 13 -4.65 12.12 -11.45
N TYR A 14 -3.81 12.86 -12.17
CA TYR A 14 -2.86 13.80 -11.56
C TYR A 14 -3.56 14.74 -10.56
N PRO A 15 -3.04 14.90 -9.32
CA PRO A 15 -1.77 14.39 -8.80
C PRO A 15 -1.86 13.05 -8.03
N LYS A 16 -2.93 12.27 -8.22
CA LYS A 16 -3.19 11.01 -7.51
C LYS A 16 -2.77 9.79 -8.33
N LEU A 17 -1.93 8.98 -7.72
CA LEU A 17 -1.50 7.68 -8.22
C LEU A 17 -1.97 6.59 -7.25
N LYS A 18 -2.64 5.56 -7.76
CA LYS A 18 -3.06 4.39 -6.98
C LYS A 18 -2.38 3.15 -7.54
N ILE A 19 -1.60 2.48 -6.69
CA ILE A 19 -0.92 1.24 -7.02
C ILE A 19 -1.34 0.10 -6.09
N ARG A 20 -1.15 -1.13 -6.56
CA ARG A 20 -1.13 -2.35 -5.74
C ARG A 20 0.27 -2.94 -5.83
N THR A 21 0.82 -3.38 -4.71
CA THR A 21 2.13 -4.01 -4.69
C THR A 21 2.17 -5.20 -3.74
N HIS A 22 2.92 -6.23 -4.13
CA HIS A 22 3.27 -7.37 -3.29
C HIS A 22 4.78 -7.30 -3.05
N VAL A 23 5.17 -7.32 -1.79
CA VAL A 23 6.54 -7.04 -1.36
C VAL A 23 6.95 -7.99 -0.25
N SER A 24 8.26 -8.17 -0.08
CA SER A 24 8.79 -8.91 1.07
C SER A 24 8.56 -8.15 2.39
N SER A 25 8.61 -8.88 3.51
CA SER A 25 8.47 -8.30 4.84
C SER A 25 9.53 -7.24 5.12
N GLY A 26 9.16 -6.15 5.79
CA GLY A 26 10.07 -5.05 6.12
C GLY A 26 10.18 -3.96 5.05
N THR A 27 9.45 -4.09 3.94
CA THR A 27 9.43 -3.06 2.89
C THR A 27 8.69 -1.81 3.35
N TYR A 28 9.36 -0.65 3.29
CA TYR A 28 8.78 0.66 3.60
C TYR A 28 8.06 1.24 2.38
N ILE A 29 6.75 1.02 2.28
CA ILE A 29 5.93 1.52 1.16
C ILE A 29 5.99 3.04 1.00
N ARG A 30 6.24 3.78 2.10
CA ARG A 30 6.41 5.25 2.04
C ARG A 30 7.67 5.64 1.26
N THR A 31 8.77 4.92 1.45
CA THR A 31 10.02 5.13 0.69
C THR A 31 9.82 4.77 -0.77
N LEU A 32 9.14 3.66 -1.07
CA LEU A 32 8.81 3.28 -2.44
C LEU A 32 8.03 4.38 -3.19
N ALA A 33 7.13 5.10 -2.51
CA ALA A 33 6.43 6.23 -3.13
C ALA A 33 7.38 7.38 -3.51
N VAL A 34 8.40 7.65 -2.69
CA VAL A 34 9.44 8.65 -2.97
C VAL A 34 10.29 8.18 -4.15
N ASP A 35 10.80 6.94 -4.12
CA ASP A 35 11.62 6.35 -5.17
C ASP A 35 10.91 6.42 -6.55
N ILE A 36 9.61 6.10 -6.58
CA ILE A 36 8.79 6.21 -7.80
C ILE A 36 8.74 7.66 -8.29
N SER A 37 8.50 8.62 -7.39
CA SER A 37 8.41 10.04 -7.78
C SER A 37 9.73 10.62 -8.26
N GLU A 38 10.85 10.22 -7.66
CA GLU A 38 12.19 10.64 -8.10
C GLU A 38 12.46 10.18 -9.54
N LYS A 39 12.08 8.95 -9.89
CA LYS A 39 12.18 8.44 -11.27
C LYS A 39 11.27 9.16 -12.25
N LEU A 40 10.15 9.71 -11.77
CA LEU A 40 9.23 10.52 -12.57
C LEU A 40 9.63 12.01 -12.63
N GLY A 41 10.70 12.43 -11.93
CA GLY A 41 11.13 13.83 -11.87
C GLY A 41 10.18 14.74 -11.10
N THR A 42 9.42 14.19 -10.15
CA THR A 42 8.46 14.93 -9.32
C THR A 42 8.58 14.56 -7.84
N GLY A 43 7.72 15.12 -6.99
CA GLY A 43 7.62 14.75 -5.58
C GLY A 43 6.31 14.03 -5.30
N ALA A 44 6.36 12.96 -4.51
CA ALA A 44 5.17 12.30 -3.99
C ALA A 44 5.36 11.86 -2.54
N TYR A 45 4.23 11.60 -1.89
CA TYR A 45 4.19 10.98 -0.57
C TYR A 45 3.03 9.98 -0.52
N CYS A 46 3.13 9.01 0.38
CA CYS A 46 2.06 8.03 0.58
C CYS A 46 0.90 8.69 1.37
N LYS A 47 -0.15 9.11 0.64
CA LYS A 47 -1.36 9.69 1.25
C LYS A 47 -2.21 8.64 1.98
N ASN A 48 -2.45 7.50 1.34
CA ASN A 48 -3.26 6.40 1.88
C ASN A 48 -2.51 5.08 1.71
N LEU A 49 -2.55 4.23 2.74
CA LEU A 49 -2.00 2.89 2.70
C LEU A 49 -3.00 1.91 3.33
N ARG A 50 -3.35 0.86 2.58
CA ARG A 50 -4.19 -0.23 3.08
C ARG A 50 -3.50 -1.55 2.78
N ARG A 51 -3.15 -2.28 3.84
CA ARG A 51 -2.60 -3.63 3.72
C ARG A 51 -3.75 -4.61 3.50
N THR A 52 -3.71 -5.36 2.40
CA THR A 52 -4.78 -6.30 2.03
C THR A 52 -4.46 -7.76 2.33
N LYS A 53 -3.18 -8.10 2.54
CA LYS A 53 -2.73 -9.47 2.82
C LYS A 53 -1.48 -9.49 3.70
N ILE A 54 -1.36 -10.50 4.56
CA ILE A 54 -0.16 -10.83 5.34
C ILE A 54 -0.07 -12.35 5.43
N ALA A 55 0.97 -12.95 4.85
CA ALA A 55 1.07 -14.41 4.76
C ALA A 55 -0.27 -15.01 4.28
N ASP A 56 -0.90 -15.87 5.08
CA ASP A 56 -2.17 -16.54 4.74
C ASP A 56 -3.42 -15.73 5.08
N TYR A 57 -3.28 -14.58 5.75
CA TYR A 57 -4.41 -13.74 6.16
C TYR A 57 -4.77 -12.72 5.09
N SER A 58 -6.02 -12.73 4.62
CA SER A 58 -6.58 -11.70 3.72
C SER A 58 -7.46 -10.70 4.48
N ILE A 59 -7.54 -9.49 3.96
CA ILE A 59 -8.48 -8.46 4.44
C ILE A 59 -9.95 -8.87 4.29
N ASP A 60 -10.27 -9.79 3.38
CA ASP A 60 -11.63 -10.31 3.22
C ASP A 60 -12.10 -11.11 4.46
N GLN A 61 -11.14 -11.56 5.29
CA GLN A 61 -11.38 -12.24 6.57
C GLN A 61 -11.30 -11.29 7.76
N ALA A 62 -11.01 -10.00 7.53
CA ALA A 62 -10.84 -9.03 8.61
C ALA A 62 -12.19 -8.59 9.19
N LYS A 63 -12.24 -8.49 10.52
CA LYS A 63 -13.37 -7.92 11.25
C LYS A 63 -13.09 -6.46 11.60
N THR A 64 -14.15 -5.67 11.69
CA THR A 64 -14.11 -4.29 12.19
C THR A 64 -14.14 -4.28 13.72
N LEU A 65 -13.81 -3.15 14.34
CA LEU A 65 -13.91 -3.00 15.81
C LEU A 65 -15.36 -3.11 16.30
N ALA A 66 -16.33 -2.72 15.47
CA ALA A 66 -17.76 -2.82 15.78
C ALA A 66 -18.21 -4.28 15.97
N ASP A 67 -17.61 -5.24 15.25
CA ASP A 67 -17.88 -6.68 15.42
C ASP A 67 -17.51 -7.20 16.83
N PHE A 68 -16.71 -6.43 17.58
CA PHE A 68 -16.32 -6.70 18.96
C PHE A 68 -17.00 -5.74 19.96
N GLY A 69 -18.00 -4.96 19.52
CA GLY A 69 -18.73 -4.02 20.37
C GLY A 69 -17.97 -2.73 20.71
N ILE A 70 -16.87 -2.43 20.01
CA ILE A 70 -16.09 -1.19 20.21
C ILE A 70 -16.55 -0.16 19.18
N THR A 71 -17.25 0.87 19.64
CA THR A 71 -17.70 2.02 18.84
C THR A 71 -17.08 3.31 19.37
N SER A 72 -16.66 4.18 18.45
CA SER A 72 -16.19 5.55 18.74
C SER A 72 -17.33 6.48 19.12
#